data_AF-A0A953JMA7-F1
#
_entry.id   AF-A0A953JMA7-F1
#
_cell.length_a   1.000
_cell.length_b   1.000
_cell.length_c   1.000
_cell.angle_alpha   90.00
_cell.angle_beta   90.00
_cell.angle_gamma   90.00
#
_symmetry.space_group_name_H-M   'P 1'
#
loop_
_entity.id
_entity.type
_entity.pdbx_description
1 polymer ?
#
loop_
_entity_poly.entity_id
_entity_poly.type
_entity_poly.pdbx_seq_one_letter_code
_entity_poly.pdbx_strand_id
1 'polypeptide(L)'
;MLLDLNRGSGAIYGRGDAPPGDAAAITARINAHLDTALLARHRRQRPRDYLGGSRVGEPCARKLVYEITHAPKDRDFDAGILRVFDAGHQFEALSIRWLRLAGFDLRDRGADGEQFGFVAAGGRLRGHADGVIVGGPEIGLRWPALWEHKALGQKSWTDLVKRGLRLSRPIYFA
;
A
#
# COMPACT_ATOMS: atom_id res chain seq x y z
N MET A 1 -4.37 -44.50 1.78
CA MET A 1 -5.63 -44.02 1.21
C MET A 1 -5.40 -42.59 0.73
N LEU A 2 -5.45 -42.34 -0.59
CA LEU A 2 -5.31 -40.97 -1.10
C LEU A 2 -6.61 -40.20 -0.83
N LEU A 3 -6.48 -39.05 -0.19
CA LEU A 3 -7.60 -38.17 0.13
C LEU A 3 -7.80 -37.20 -1.04
N ASP A 4 -8.93 -37.29 -1.74
CA ASP A 4 -9.37 -36.24 -2.66
C ASP A 4 -9.84 -35.05 -1.81
N LEU A 5 -8.96 -34.05 -1.67
CA LEU A 5 -9.26 -32.82 -0.93
C LEU A 5 -10.19 -31.87 -1.70
N ASN A 6 -10.46 -32.14 -2.98
CA ASN A 6 -11.31 -31.34 -3.85
C ASN A 6 -12.39 -32.22 -4.49
N ARG A 7 -13.37 -32.63 -3.67
CA ARG A 7 -14.48 -33.52 -4.03
C ARG A 7 -14.99 -33.30 -5.47
N GLY A 8 -14.70 -34.25 -6.36
CA GLY A 8 -15.23 -34.27 -7.73
C GLY A 8 -14.39 -33.52 -8.77
N SER A 9 -13.21 -33.02 -8.40
CA SER A 9 -12.30 -32.35 -9.34
C SER A 9 -11.56 -33.30 -10.27
N GLY A 10 -11.48 -34.60 -9.93
CA GLY A 10 -10.62 -35.57 -10.61
C GLY A 10 -9.11 -35.29 -10.44
N ALA A 11 -8.75 -34.25 -9.69
CA ALA A 11 -7.38 -33.83 -9.46
C ALA A 11 -6.85 -34.47 -8.16
N ILE A 12 -5.96 -35.43 -8.31
CA ILE A 12 -5.31 -36.09 -7.18
C ILE A 12 -4.02 -35.34 -6.84
N TYR A 13 -4.01 -34.63 -5.71
CA TYR A 13 -2.78 -34.00 -5.20
C TYR A 13 -1.66 -35.04 -5.02
N GLY A 14 -0.49 -34.76 -5.59
CA GLY A 14 0.69 -35.62 -5.47
C GLY A 14 0.82 -36.74 -6.51
N ARG A 15 -0.05 -36.82 -7.53
CA ARG A 15 0.24 -37.67 -8.70
C ARG A 15 1.36 -37.04 -9.54
N GLY A 16 2.47 -37.78 -9.67
CA GLY A 16 3.66 -37.43 -10.46
C GLY A 16 3.46 -37.54 -11.97
N ASP A 17 2.26 -37.22 -12.47
CA ASP A 17 1.92 -37.32 -13.89
C ASP A 17 2.34 -36.05 -14.66
N ALA A 18 2.70 -34.98 -13.93
CA ALA A 18 3.41 -33.85 -14.50
C ALA A 18 4.87 -34.25 -14.73
N PRO A 19 5.44 -34.03 -15.93
CA PRO A 19 6.89 -34.17 -16.09
C PRO A 19 7.57 -33.34 -15.00
N PRO A 20 8.71 -33.78 -14.43
CA PRO A 20 9.46 -33.03 -13.44
C PRO A 20 10.02 -31.74 -14.07
N GLY A 21 9.14 -30.79 -14.35
CA GLY A 21 9.48 -29.41 -14.58
C GLY A 21 9.88 -28.87 -13.22
N ASP A 22 11.09 -28.31 -13.15
CA ASP A 22 11.58 -27.65 -11.96
C ASP A 22 10.51 -26.67 -11.45
N ALA A 23 9.91 -26.96 -10.31
CA ALA A 23 8.86 -26.14 -9.71
C ALA A 23 9.36 -24.69 -9.49
N ALA A 24 10.67 -24.52 -9.28
CA ALA A 24 11.30 -23.21 -9.24
C ALA A 24 11.24 -22.51 -10.61
N ALA A 25 11.51 -23.22 -11.71
CA ALA A 25 11.40 -22.68 -13.07
C ALA A 25 9.95 -22.31 -13.43
N ILE A 26 8.96 -23.12 -13.04
CA ILE A 26 7.53 -22.77 -13.22
C ILE A 26 7.20 -21.50 -12.44
N THR A 27 7.58 -21.44 -11.16
CA THR A 27 7.37 -20.28 -10.29
C THR A 27 8.02 -19.02 -10.84
N ALA A 28 9.25 -19.14 -11.37
CA ALA A 28 9.96 -18.04 -12.00
C ALA A 28 9.22 -17.50 -13.24
N ARG A 29 8.72 -18.39 -14.10
CA ARG A 29 7.92 -17.99 -15.28
C ARG A 29 6.63 -17.28 -14.89
N ILE A 30 5.89 -17.80 -13.90
CA ILE A 30 4.68 -17.16 -13.40
C ILE A 30 5.00 -15.75 -12.89
N ASN A 31 6.04 -15.61 -12.06
CA ASN A 31 6.45 -14.31 -11.53
C ASN A 31 6.85 -13.34 -12.65
N ALA A 32 7.56 -13.79 -13.68
CA ALA A 32 7.92 -12.94 -14.82
C ALA A 32 6.69 -12.40 -15.57
N HIS A 33 5.65 -13.23 -15.76
CA HIS A 33 4.39 -12.78 -16.35
C HIS A 33 3.66 -11.77 -15.47
N LEU A 34 3.59 -12.00 -14.16
CA LEU A 34 2.99 -11.07 -13.20
C LEU A 34 3.74 -9.73 -13.19
N ASP A 35 5.07 -9.76 -13.16
CA ASP A 35 5.91 -8.57 -13.14
C ASP A 35 5.71 -7.74 -14.40
N THR A 36 5.68 -8.39 -15.57
CA THR A 36 5.39 -7.74 -16.84
C THR A 36 4.01 -7.06 -16.82
N ALA A 37 2.99 -7.74 -16.31
CA ALA A 37 1.63 -7.19 -16.21
C ALA A 37 1.55 -6.00 -15.25
N LEU A 38 2.20 -6.07 -14.09
CA LEU A 38 2.23 -5.00 -13.09
C LEU A 38 2.93 -3.75 -13.63
N LEU A 39 4.07 -3.91 -14.30
CA LEU A 39 4.79 -2.80 -14.93
C LEU A 39 3.97 -2.16 -16.05
N ALA A 40 3.33 -2.98 -16.90
CA ALA A 40 2.45 -2.47 -17.95
C ALA A 40 1.25 -1.69 -17.38
N ARG A 41 0.65 -2.19 -16.29
CA ARG A 41 -0.42 -1.48 -15.56
C ARG A 41 0.07 -0.15 -14.99
N HIS A 42 1.26 -0.12 -14.39
CA HIS A 42 1.83 1.09 -13.81
C HIS A 42 2.07 2.18 -14.87
N ARG A 43 2.66 1.81 -16.01
CA ARG A 43 2.95 2.75 -17.12
C ARG A 43 1.71 3.42 -17.73
N ARG A 44 0.52 2.85 -17.54
CA ARG A 44 -0.75 3.43 -17.99
C ARG A 44 -1.30 4.49 -17.03
N GLN A 45 -0.77 4.58 -15.81
CA GLN A 45 -1.22 5.59 -14.84
C GLN A 45 -0.72 6.97 -15.27
N ARG A 46 -1.60 7.97 -15.21
CA ARG A 46 -1.20 9.36 -15.43
C ARG A 46 -0.37 9.84 -14.25
N PRO A 47 0.85 10.36 -14.48
CA PRO A 47 1.60 11.01 -13.42
C PRO A 47 0.79 12.15 -12.82
N ARG A 48 0.87 12.32 -11.50
CA ARG A 48 0.27 13.45 -10.79
C ARG A 48 1.00 14.73 -11.18
N ASP A 49 0.27 15.83 -11.31
CA ASP A 49 0.79 17.17 -11.61
C ASP A 49 1.02 18.04 -10.36
N TYR A 50 0.88 17.41 -9.18
CA TYR A 50 1.03 18.02 -7.87
C TYR A 50 1.97 17.20 -6.99
N LEU A 51 2.58 17.85 -6.00
CA LEU A 51 3.32 17.19 -4.95
C LEU A 51 2.34 16.56 -3.95
N GLY A 52 2.51 15.28 -3.65
CA GLY A 52 1.73 14.59 -2.62
C GLY A 52 2.15 15.04 -1.22
N GLY A 53 1.19 15.21 -0.29
CA GLY A 53 1.47 15.53 1.12
C GLY A 53 2.47 14.57 1.76
N SER A 54 2.41 13.28 1.42
CA SER A 54 3.35 12.25 1.88
C SER A 54 4.81 12.43 1.43
N ARG A 55 5.08 13.40 0.55
CA ARG A 55 6.43 13.74 0.09
C ARG A 55 7.03 14.92 0.85
N VAL A 56 6.23 15.71 1.58
CA VAL A 56 6.69 16.97 2.20
C VAL A 56 7.86 16.76 3.17
N GLY A 57 7.89 15.62 3.86
CA GLY A 57 9.00 15.25 4.74
C GLY A 57 10.29 14.80 4.05
N GLU A 58 10.36 14.77 2.72
CA GLU A 58 11.59 14.47 1.96
C GLU A 58 12.64 15.57 2.20
N PRO A 59 13.80 15.25 2.80
CA PRO A 59 14.82 16.26 3.12
C PRO A 59 15.49 16.86 1.88
N CYS A 60 15.50 16.15 0.74
CA CYS A 60 16.13 16.63 -0.48
C CYS A 60 15.15 17.47 -1.32
N ALA A 61 15.19 18.79 -1.16
CA ALA A 61 14.35 19.71 -1.94
C ALA A 61 14.52 19.54 -3.47
N ARG A 62 15.72 19.26 -3.96
CA ARG A 62 15.97 19.01 -5.39
C ARG A 62 15.22 17.77 -5.91
N LYS A 63 15.08 16.74 -5.07
CA LYS A 63 14.29 15.55 -5.41
C LYS A 63 12.81 15.87 -5.54
N LEU A 64 12.28 16.72 -4.65
CA LEU A 64 10.90 17.22 -4.76
C LEU A 64 10.68 18.01 -6.06
N VAL A 65 11.64 18.85 -6.45
CA VAL A 65 11.59 19.57 -7.73
C VAL A 65 11.52 18.58 -8.90
N TYR A 66 12.40 17.59 -8.95
CA TYR A 66 12.40 16.58 -10.01
C TYR A 66 11.07 15.81 -10.11
N GLU A 67 10.42 15.54 -8.97
CA GLU A 67 9.10 14.89 -8.97
C GLU A 67 8.00 15.78 -9.57
N ILE A 68 7.97 17.06 -9.18
CA ILE A 68 6.94 18.01 -9.66
C ILE A 68 7.16 18.39 -11.13
N THR A 69 8.41 18.47 -11.59
CA THR A 69 8.74 18.80 -12.98
C THR A 69 8.81 17.59 -13.90
N HIS A 70 8.48 16.39 -13.40
CA HIS A 70 8.57 15.12 -14.13
C HIS A 70 9.92 14.92 -14.81
N ALA A 71 11.00 15.27 -14.12
CA ALA A 71 12.34 15.03 -14.65
C ALA A 71 12.52 13.52 -14.95
N PRO A 72 13.20 13.15 -16.04
CA PRO A 72 13.47 11.76 -16.36
C PRO A 72 14.11 11.03 -15.17
N LYS A 73 13.58 9.85 -14.84
CA LYS A 73 14.13 9.01 -13.77
C LYS A 73 15.21 8.11 -14.33
N ASP A 74 16.32 7.96 -13.60
CA ASP A 74 17.36 6.98 -13.93
C ASP A 74 16.85 5.55 -13.87
N ARG A 75 15.89 5.29 -12.96
CA ARG A 75 15.27 3.98 -12.77
C ARG A 75 13.80 4.15 -12.39
N ASP A 76 12.94 3.41 -13.08
CA ASP A 76 11.52 3.31 -12.73
C ASP A 76 11.29 2.22 -11.66
N PHE A 77 10.06 2.12 -11.14
CA PHE A 77 9.73 1.08 -10.17
C PHE A 77 9.93 -0.32 -10.75
N ASP A 78 10.48 -1.22 -9.93
CA ASP A 78 10.40 -2.64 -10.21
C ASP A 78 9.04 -3.21 -9.76
N ALA A 79 8.68 -4.37 -10.30
CA ALA A 79 7.42 -5.01 -9.96
C ALA A 79 7.33 -5.40 -8.47
N GLY A 80 8.46 -5.64 -7.81
CA GLY A 80 8.51 -5.91 -6.38
C GLY A 80 7.96 -4.76 -5.56
N ILE A 81 8.38 -3.53 -5.85
CA ILE A 81 7.86 -2.31 -5.22
C ILE A 81 6.37 -2.14 -5.51
N LEU A 82 5.91 -2.42 -6.74
CA LEU A 82 4.49 -2.33 -7.08
C LEU A 82 3.64 -3.31 -6.26
N ARG A 83 4.13 -4.53 -6.03
CA ARG A 83 3.48 -5.51 -5.14
C ARG A 83 3.40 -5.00 -3.70
N VAL A 84 4.44 -4.31 -3.21
CA VAL A 84 4.43 -3.69 -1.87
C VAL A 84 3.33 -2.62 -1.76
N PHE A 85 3.15 -1.80 -2.79
CA PHE A 85 2.05 -0.82 -2.82
C PHE A 85 0.68 -1.49 -2.83
N ASP A 86 0.48 -2.51 -3.68
CA ASP A 86 -0.78 -3.25 -3.74
C ASP A 86 -1.09 -3.94 -2.39
N ALA A 87 -0.08 -4.54 -1.74
CA ALA A 87 -0.22 -5.12 -0.40
C ALA A 87 -0.62 -4.05 0.64
N GLY A 88 -0.01 -2.87 0.57
CA GLY A 88 -0.37 -1.72 1.41
C GLY A 88 -1.86 -1.36 1.32
N HIS A 89 -2.39 -1.25 0.09
CA HIS A 89 -3.81 -0.97 -0.14
C HIS A 89 -4.72 -2.08 0.42
N GLN A 90 -4.33 -3.35 0.28
CA GLN A 90 -5.11 -4.46 0.83
C GLN A 90 -5.14 -4.44 2.36
N PHE A 91 -4.00 -4.17 3.00
CA PHE A 91 -3.92 -4.05 4.46
C PHE A 91 -4.69 -2.85 5.00
N GLU A 92 -4.67 -1.71 4.29
CA GLU A 92 -5.49 -0.55 4.65
C GLU A 92 -6.98 -0.89 4.61
N ALA A 93 -7.44 -1.51 3.52
CA ALA A 93 -8.83 -1.94 3.39
C ALA A 93 -9.24 -2.97 4.47
N LEU A 94 -8.32 -3.86 4.86
CA LEU A 94 -8.53 -4.82 5.96
C LEU A 94 -8.66 -4.08 7.30
N SER A 95 -7.73 -3.18 7.62
CA SER A 95 -7.73 -2.40 8.86
C SER A 95 -8.98 -1.55 9.01
N ILE A 96 -9.43 -0.89 7.93
CA ILE A 96 -10.70 -0.14 7.91
C ILE A 96 -11.88 -1.04 8.28
N ARG A 97 -11.97 -2.24 7.69
CA ARG A 97 -13.05 -3.19 8.01
C ARG A 97 -13.02 -3.62 9.47
N TRP A 98 -11.84 -3.93 10.00
CA TRP A 98 -11.70 -4.35 11.40
C TRP A 98 -12.03 -3.24 12.39
N LEU A 99 -11.58 -2.00 12.14
CA LEU A 99 -11.91 -0.86 12.98
C LEU A 99 -13.43 -0.61 13.00
N ARG A 100 -14.09 -0.65 11.85
CA ARG A 100 -15.56 -0.53 11.78
C ARG A 100 -16.27 -1.65 12.51
N LEU A 101 -15.81 -2.90 12.33
CA LEU A 101 -16.38 -4.06 13.04
C LEU A 101 -16.20 -3.94 14.57
N ALA A 102 -15.11 -3.33 15.02
CA ALA A 102 -14.85 -3.04 16.42
C ALA A 102 -15.64 -1.84 16.98
N GLY A 103 -16.50 -1.21 16.18
CA GLY A 103 -17.39 -0.13 16.61
C GLY A 103 -16.87 1.29 16.42
N PHE A 104 -15.75 1.49 15.71
CA PHE A 104 -15.26 2.83 15.38
C PHE A 104 -16.04 3.43 14.19
N ASP A 105 -16.49 4.69 14.30
CA ASP A 105 -16.98 5.50 13.18
C ASP A 105 -15.76 6.05 12.42
N LEU A 106 -15.15 5.18 11.63
CA LEU A 106 -14.08 5.54 10.70
C LEU A 106 -14.67 5.91 9.34
N ARG A 107 -14.38 7.13 8.90
CA ARG A 107 -14.73 7.66 7.58
C ARG A 107 -13.46 7.76 6.75
N ASP A 108 -13.39 7.01 5.65
CA ASP A 108 -12.29 7.04 4.67
C ASP A 108 -12.65 7.81 3.39
N ARG A 109 -13.93 8.18 3.24
CA ARG A 109 -14.46 8.91 2.09
C ARG A 109 -15.53 9.93 2.51
N GLY A 110 -15.63 11.01 1.75
CA GLY A 110 -16.68 12.03 1.85
C GLY A 110 -18.02 11.55 1.27
N ALA A 111 -19.03 12.43 1.34
CA ALA A 111 -20.36 12.15 0.80
C ALA A 111 -20.39 11.99 -0.73
N ASP A 112 -19.38 12.54 -1.40
CA ASP A 112 -19.10 12.42 -2.83
C ASP A 112 -18.37 11.11 -3.20
N GLY A 113 -17.95 10.32 -2.21
CA GLY A 113 -17.16 9.11 -2.41
C GLY A 113 -15.65 9.36 -2.59
N GLU A 114 -15.20 10.61 -2.48
CA GLU A 114 -13.78 10.96 -2.61
C GLU A 114 -13.06 10.86 -1.27
N GLN A 115 -11.75 10.59 -1.30
CA GLN A 115 -10.94 10.61 -0.08
C GLN A 115 -10.85 12.02 0.50
N PHE A 116 -10.87 12.13 1.84
CA PHE A 116 -10.67 13.40 2.53
C PHE A 116 -9.30 13.96 2.17
N GLY A 117 -9.25 15.17 1.63
CA GLY A 117 -7.99 15.76 1.19
C GLY A 117 -7.93 17.26 1.35
N PHE A 118 -6.75 17.80 1.08
CA PHE A 118 -6.49 19.23 1.07
C PHE A 118 -5.78 19.64 -0.21
N VAL A 119 -5.91 20.93 -0.54
CA VAL A 119 -5.20 21.57 -1.65
C VAL A 119 -4.52 22.82 -1.12
N ALA A 120 -3.25 22.98 -1.44
CA ALA A 120 -2.43 24.12 -1.03
C ALA A 120 -1.51 24.57 -2.17
N ALA A 121 -0.83 25.69 -1.96
CA ALA A 121 0.15 26.27 -2.90
C ALA A 121 -0.41 26.41 -4.33
N GLY A 122 -1.64 26.95 -4.47
CA GLY A 122 -2.28 27.15 -5.78
C GLY A 122 -2.53 25.85 -6.55
N GLY A 123 -2.77 24.73 -5.86
CA GLY A 123 -3.01 23.42 -6.49
C GLY A 123 -1.78 22.53 -6.63
N ARG A 124 -0.58 23.05 -6.32
CA ARG A 124 0.71 22.36 -6.46
C ARG A 124 1.02 21.39 -5.33
N LEU A 125 0.36 21.52 -4.18
CA LEU A 125 0.45 20.58 -3.07
C LEU A 125 -0.95 20.02 -2.80
N ARG A 126 -1.08 18.69 -2.78
CA ARG A 126 -2.32 18.03 -2.38
C ARG A 126 -2.02 16.82 -1.53
N GLY A 127 -2.88 16.54 -0.56
CA GLY A 127 -2.79 15.34 0.26
C GLY A 127 -4.16 14.74 0.49
N HIS A 128 -4.17 13.45 0.81
CA HIS A 128 -5.37 12.72 1.19
C HIS A 128 -5.05 12.01 2.49
N ALA A 129 -5.96 12.07 3.45
CA ALA A 129 -5.91 11.26 4.64
C ALA A 129 -6.47 9.88 4.34
N ASP A 130 -5.88 8.84 4.95
CA ASP A 130 -6.42 7.47 4.83
C ASP A 130 -7.80 7.38 5.52
N GLY A 131 -8.05 8.19 6.54
CA GLY A 131 -9.37 8.38 7.13
C GLY A 131 -9.41 9.31 8.34
N VAL A 132 -10.61 9.51 8.86
CA VAL A 132 -10.88 10.25 10.10
C VAL A 132 -11.80 9.40 10.97
N ILE A 133 -11.39 9.16 12.21
CA ILE A 133 -12.23 8.50 13.21
C ILE A 133 -12.96 9.59 13.97
N VAL A 134 -14.29 9.63 13.86
CA VAL A 134 -15.11 10.70 14.45
C VAL A 134 -15.88 10.26 15.69
N GLY A 135 -15.82 8.97 16.03
CA GLY A 135 -16.44 8.37 17.19
C GLY A 135 -16.03 6.90 17.32
N GLY A 136 -16.26 6.30 18.49
CA GLY A 136 -15.95 4.89 18.73
C GLY A 136 -15.99 4.53 20.21
N PRO A 137 -15.59 3.29 20.55
CA PRO A 137 -15.53 2.83 21.93
C PRO A 137 -14.66 3.73 22.82
N GLU A 138 -14.93 3.75 24.13
CA GLU A 138 -14.17 4.51 25.12
C GLU A 138 -12.77 3.92 25.32
N ILE A 139 -11.82 4.37 24.51
CA ILE A 139 -10.41 3.95 24.55
C ILE A 139 -9.45 5.02 25.09
N GLY A 140 -9.99 6.11 25.63
CA GLY A 140 -9.19 7.24 26.14
C GLY A 140 -8.66 8.19 25.06
N LEU A 141 -9.11 8.08 23.81
CA LEU A 141 -8.79 9.01 22.72
C LEU A 141 -9.94 10.01 22.51
N ARG A 142 -9.61 11.27 22.23
CA ARG A 142 -10.60 12.29 21.85
C ARG A 142 -10.85 12.25 20.35
N TRP A 143 -12.12 12.38 19.98
CA TRP A 143 -12.56 12.46 18.59
C TRP A 143 -12.86 13.91 18.19
N PRO A 144 -12.70 14.29 16.90
CA PRO A 144 -12.19 13.47 15.81
C PRO A 144 -10.67 13.28 15.86
N ALA A 145 -10.19 12.15 15.32
CA ALA A 145 -8.77 11.85 15.18
C ALA A 145 -8.44 11.47 13.73
N LEU A 146 -7.37 12.07 13.18
CA LEU A 146 -6.83 11.64 11.89
C LEU A 146 -6.29 10.21 12.01
N TRP A 147 -6.58 9.41 10.99
CA TRP A 147 -6.10 8.05 10.87
C TRP A 147 -5.24 7.91 9.62
N GLU A 148 -3.98 7.58 9.82
CA GLU A 148 -2.98 7.33 8.79
C GLU A 148 -2.46 5.89 8.95
N HIS A 149 -2.54 5.10 7.88
CA HIS A 149 -2.22 3.70 7.87
C HIS A 149 -0.93 3.42 7.09
N LYS A 150 -0.06 2.57 7.63
CA LYS A 150 1.16 2.11 6.95
C LYS A 150 1.38 0.63 7.24
N ALA A 151 1.44 -0.19 6.18
CA ALA A 151 1.83 -1.59 6.28
C ALA A 151 3.37 -1.69 6.24
N LEU A 152 3.99 -1.75 7.41
CA LEU A 152 5.45 -1.81 7.53
C LEU A 152 5.94 -3.26 7.56
N GLY A 153 7.02 -3.54 6.81
CA GLY A 153 7.75 -4.80 6.97
C GLY A 153 8.41 -4.91 8.36
N GLN A 154 8.70 -6.14 8.79
CA GLN A 154 9.14 -6.44 10.16
C GLN A 154 10.29 -5.55 10.66
N LYS A 155 11.37 -5.41 9.89
CA LYS A 155 12.53 -4.57 10.27
C LYS A 155 12.10 -3.11 10.50
N SER A 156 11.23 -2.60 9.64
CA SER A 156 10.72 -1.24 9.71
C SER A 156 9.83 -1.02 10.93
N TRP A 157 9.00 -2.01 11.26
CA TRP A 157 8.17 -2.03 12.45
C TRP A 157 9.01 -2.07 13.74
N THR A 158 10.01 -2.95 13.81
CA THR A 158 10.90 -3.07 14.98
C THR A 158 11.65 -1.76 15.27
N ASP A 159 12.15 -1.07 14.23
CA ASP A 159 12.80 0.23 14.40
C ASP A 159 11.81 1.30 14.90
N LEU A 160 10.58 1.31 14.38
CA LEU A 160 9.52 2.22 14.81
C LEU A 160 9.16 2.04 16.29
N VAL A 161 8.95 0.80 16.73
CA VAL A 161 8.64 0.47 18.14
C VAL A 161 9.79 0.90 19.05
N LYS A 162 11.05 0.70 18.63
CA LYS A 162 12.23 1.02 19.44
C LYS A 162 12.46 2.53 19.59
N ARG A 163 12.20 3.32 18.55
CA ARG A 163 12.65 4.72 18.45
C ARG A 163 11.53 5.74 18.38
N GLY A 164 10.29 5.30 18.21
CA GLY A 164 9.13 6.16 17.95
C GLY A 164 9.09 6.70 16.52
N LEU A 165 7.93 7.27 16.17
CA LEU A 165 7.62 7.72 14.80
C LEU A 165 8.58 8.80 14.29
N ARG A 166 8.82 9.84 15.08
CA ARG A 166 9.66 10.99 14.69
C ARG A 166 11.08 10.59 14.29
N LEU A 167 11.69 9.65 15.01
CA LEU A 167 13.07 9.23 14.76
C LEU A 167 13.16 8.11 13.71
N SER A 168 12.22 7.16 13.71
CA SER A 168 12.24 6.04 12.76
C SER A 168 11.78 6.46 11.35
N ARG A 169 10.77 7.33 11.28
CA ARG A 169 10.07 7.71 10.05
C ARG A 169 9.86 9.23 9.99
N PRO A 170 10.95 10.02 9.89
CA PRO A 170 10.83 11.48 9.84
C PRO A 170 9.94 11.96 8.68
N ILE A 171 9.93 11.24 7.54
CA ILE A 171 9.05 11.55 6.41
C ILE A 171 7.56 11.41 6.75
N TYR A 172 7.19 10.43 7.58
CA TYR A 172 5.78 10.21 7.99
C TYR A 172 5.37 11.09 9.17
N PHE A 173 6.34 11.65 9.90
CA PHE A 173 6.09 12.53 11.03
C PHE A 173 5.87 13.99 10.60
N ALA A 174 6.47 14.38 9.49
CA ALA A 174 6.35 15.72 8.90
C ALA A 174 4.94 15.96 8.35
#